data_AF-A0A227J7U5-F1
#
_entry.id   AF-A0A227J7U5-F1
#
_cell.length_a   1.000
_cell.length_b   1.000
_cell.length_c   1.000
_cell.angle_alpha   90.00
_cell.angle_beta   90.00
_cell.angle_gamma   90.00
#
_symmetry.space_group_name_H-M   'P 1'
#
loop_
_entity.id
_entity.type
_entity.pdbx_description
1 polymer ?
#
loop_
_entity_poly.entity_id
_entity_poly.type
_entity_poly.pdbx_seq_one_letter_code
_entity_poly.pdbx_strand_id
1 'polypeptide(L)'
;MEIRSSLRKKSILALTLYLCFFIATIGSVVYLVVEPPVRDKLERNLDLRTQLLASQIKEPLITSTGVLNSLVGLAQSSNQSDSLKSTIPQILRLSDEIIVSGGLWPKPELKEERWRFTSLFFNKNSEGNIDQIHSYNNPE
;
A
#
# COMPACT_ATOMS: atom_id res chain seq x y z
N MET A 1 51.65 60.55 -5.29
CA MET A 1 50.27 60.00 -5.29
C MET A 1 50.26 58.46 -5.32
N GLU A 2 51.29 57.78 -4.80
CA GLU A 2 51.40 56.30 -4.87
C GLU A 2 50.93 55.58 -3.60
N ILE A 3 51.06 56.22 -2.44
CA ILE A 3 50.76 55.62 -1.13
C ILE A 3 49.25 55.29 -0.98
N ARG A 4 48.37 56.14 -1.55
CA ARG A 4 46.91 55.92 -1.55
C ARG A 4 46.47 54.69 -2.37
N SER A 5 47.19 54.36 -3.45
CA SER A 5 46.90 53.19 -4.30
C SER A 5 47.20 51.87 -3.58
N SER A 6 48.33 51.83 -2.86
CA SER A 6 48.76 50.67 -2.06
C SER A 6 47.80 50.35 -0.90
N LEU A 7 47.34 51.38 -0.17
CA LEU A 7 46.38 51.23 0.93
C LEU A 7 45.02 50.69 0.46
N ARG A 8 44.53 51.17 -0.69
CA ARG A 8 43.24 50.72 -1.25
C ARG A 8 43.29 49.25 -1.68
N LYS A 9 44.39 48.81 -2.31
CA LYS A 9 44.58 47.40 -2.70
C LYS A 9 44.66 46.47 -1.49
N LYS A 10 45.38 46.87 -0.44
CA LYS A 10 45.47 46.10 0.83
C LYS A 10 44.12 46.01 1.53
N SER A 11 43.34 47.10 1.54
CA SER A 11 42.00 47.13 2.11
C SER A 11 41.02 46.24 1.36
N ILE A 12 41.06 46.25 0.03
CA ILE A 12 40.22 45.37 -0.80
C ILE A 12 40.56 43.90 -0.52
N LEU A 13 41.85 43.56 -0.46
CA LEU A 13 42.30 42.21 -0.19
C LEU A 13 41.85 41.73 1.20
N ALA A 14 42.01 42.57 2.22
CA ALA A 14 41.52 42.28 3.57
C ALA A 14 39.99 42.08 3.61
N LEU A 15 39.23 42.95 2.92
CA LEU A 15 37.77 42.85 2.85
C LEU A 15 37.32 41.53 2.22
N THR A 16 37.92 41.15 1.09
CA THR A 16 37.61 39.87 0.42
C THR A 16 37.93 38.68 1.31
N LEU A 17 39.04 38.75 2.05
CA LEU A 17 39.46 37.69 2.96
C LEU A 17 38.48 37.54 4.13
N TYR A 18 38.04 38.64 4.74
CA TYR A 18 37.00 38.64 5.77
C TYR A 18 35.66 38.13 5.25
N LEU A 19 35.25 38.53 4.04
CA LEU A 19 34.01 38.06 3.43
C LEU A 19 34.06 36.55 3.17
N CYS A 20 35.20 36.04 2.69
CA CYS A 20 35.40 34.62 2.47
C CYS A 20 35.28 33.82 3.78
N PHE A 21 35.95 34.27 4.85
CA PHE A 21 35.82 33.66 6.17
C PHE A 21 34.39 33.72 6.71
N PHE A 22 33.70 34.84 6.52
CA PHE A 22 32.31 35.00 6.95
C PHE A 22 31.38 33.99 6.29
N ILE A 23 31.46 33.86 4.96
CA ILE A 23 30.67 32.88 4.18
C ILE A 23 31.04 31.45 4.60
N ALA A 24 32.33 31.14 4.73
CA ALA A 24 32.79 29.82 5.13
C ALA A 24 32.31 29.43 6.54
N THR A 25 32.33 30.38 7.48
CA THR A 25 31.88 30.14 8.86
C THR A 25 30.37 29.87 8.90
N ILE A 26 29.57 30.68 8.19
CA ILE A 26 28.12 30.47 8.09
C ILE A 26 27.81 29.15 7.41
N GLY A 27 28.44 28.87 6.26
CA GLY A 27 28.26 27.62 5.54
C GLY A 27 28.63 26.41 6.38
N SER A 28 29.71 26.50 7.16
CA SER A 28 30.13 25.45 8.07
C SER A 28 29.11 25.22 9.19
N VAL A 29 28.59 26.28 9.82
CA VAL A 29 27.55 26.15 10.87
C VAL A 29 26.27 25.54 10.30
N VAL A 30 25.81 26.00 9.13
CA VAL A 30 24.61 25.44 8.48
C VAL A 30 24.81 23.96 8.17
N TYR A 31 25.95 23.59 7.58
CA TYR A 31 26.25 22.22 7.22
C TYR A 31 26.40 21.28 8.43
N LEU A 32 27.03 21.75 9.52
CA LEU A 32 27.31 20.90 10.68
C LEU A 32 26.16 20.85 11.68
N VAL A 33 25.33 21.89 11.77
CA VAL A 33 24.31 22.00 12.83
C VAL A 33 22.89 21.92 12.29
N VAL A 34 22.62 22.49 11.11
CA VAL A 34 21.25 22.64 10.60
C VAL A 34 20.89 21.51 9.63
N GLU A 35 21.79 21.16 8.71
CA GLU A 35 21.53 20.10 7.73
C GLU A 35 21.28 18.73 8.37
N PRO A 36 22.07 18.26 9.37
CA PRO A 36 21.86 16.93 9.96
C PRO A 36 20.46 16.73 10.57
N PRO A 37 19.96 17.61 11.47
CA PRO A 37 18.63 17.40 12.04
C PRO A 37 17.49 17.57 11.02
N VAL A 38 17.70 18.35 9.95
CA VAL A 38 16.71 18.48 8.87
C VAL A 38 16.66 17.21 8.04
N ARG A 39 17.82 16.65 7.67
CA ARG A 39 17.91 15.39 6.94
C ARG A 39 17.32 14.24 7.75
N ASP A 40 17.69 14.11 9.02
CA ASP A 40 17.18 13.05 9.90
C ASP A 40 15.65 13.12 10.04
N LYS A 41 15.09 14.33 10.16
CA LYS A 41 13.63 14.53 10.19
C LYS A 41 12.96 14.12 8.88
N LEU A 42 13.58 14.43 7.75
CA LEU A 42 13.05 14.08 6.44
C LEU A 42 13.09 12.58 6.22
N GLU A 43 14.22 11.93 6.49
CA GLU A 43 14.37 10.48 6.41
C GLU A 43 13.37 9.76 7.32
N ARG A 44 13.23 10.21 8.57
CA ARG A 44 12.25 9.64 9.49
C ARG A 44 10.81 9.83 9.01
N ASN A 45 10.48 10.97 8.41
CA ASN A 45 9.14 11.19 7.87
C ASN A 45 8.86 10.25 6.69
N LEU A 46 9.84 10.05 5.80
CA LEU A 46 9.75 9.14 4.67
C LEU A 46 9.61 7.68 5.14
N ASP A 47 10.42 7.27 6.11
CA ASP A 47 10.38 5.93 6.68
C ASP A 47 9.03 5.65 7.36
N LEU A 48 8.55 6.57 8.21
CA LEU A 48 7.24 6.46 8.85
C LEU A 48 6.10 6.38 7.84
N ARG A 49 6.10 7.22 6.79
CA ARG A 49 5.09 7.14 5.73
C ARG A 49 5.15 5.80 5.00
N THR A 50 6.35 5.29 4.73
CA THR A 50 6.54 4.00 4.07
C THR A 50 6.02 2.86 4.95
N GLN A 51 6.30 2.88 6.25
CA GLN A 51 5.78 1.91 7.20
C GLN A 51 4.27 1.97 7.32
N LEU A 52 3.68 3.17 7.35
CA LEU A 52 2.23 3.35 7.37
C LEU A 52 1.58 2.78 6.10
N LEU A 53 2.11 3.11 4.92
CA LEU A 53 1.63 2.56 3.65
C LEU A 53 1.75 1.03 3.62
N ALA A 54 2.88 0.49 4.08
CA ALA A 54 3.07 -0.95 4.17
C ALA A 54 2.05 -1.60 5.12
N SER A 55 1.73 -0.98 6.25
CA SER A 55 0.71 -1.47 7.18
C SER A 55 -0.69 -1.41 6.56
N GLN A 56 -1.03 -0.30 5.91
CA GLN A 56 -2.32 -0.12 5.22
C GLN A 56 -2.54 -1.12 4.08
N ILE A 57 -1.47 -1.66 3.49
CA ILE A 57 -1.55 -2.75 2.50
C ILE A 57 -1.59 -4.12 3.19
N LYS A 58 -0.74 -4.34 4.20
CA LYS A 58 -0.57 -5.65 4.85
C LYS A 58 -1.79 -6.07 5.64
N GLU A 59 -2.39 -5.15 6.40
CA GLU A 59 -3.51 -5.46 7.29
C GLU A 59 -4.74 -5.98 6.52
N PRO A 60 -5.23 -5.30 5.46
CA PRO A 60 -6.34 -5.84 4.68
C PRO A 60 -6.02 -7.14 3.94
N LEU A 61 -4.77 -7.35 3.54
CA LEU A 61 -4.34 -8.63 2.95
C LEU A 61 -4.44 -9.76 3.99
N ILE A 62 -4.05 -9.52 5.24
CA ILE A 62 -4.21 -10.49 6.33
C ILE A 62 -5.69 -10.79 6.55
N THR A 63 -6.55 -9.77 6.63
CA THR A 63 -8.00 -9.98 6.74
C THR A 63 -8.54 -10.80 5.57
N SER A 64 -8.11 -10.49 4.35
CA SER A 64 -8.50 -11.22 3.14
C SER A 64 -8.07 -12.69 3.18
N THR A 65 -6.88 -12.99 3.70
CA THR A 65 -6.45 -14.39 3.90
C THR A 65 -7.27 -15.11 4.97
N GLY A 66 -7.70 -14.41 6.03
CA GLY A 66 -8.61 -14.95 7.03
C GLY A 66 -9.99 -15.29 6.45
N VAL A 67 -10.53 -14.42 5.60
CA VAL A 67 -11.77 -14.67 4.85
C VAL A 67 -11.61 -15.88 3.94
N LEU A 68 -10.52 -15.95 3.17
CA LEU A 68 -10.24 -17.09 2.29
C LEU A 68 -10.15 -18.41 3.07
N ASN A 69 -9.42 -18.45 4.18
CA ASN A 69 -9.31 -19.65 5.03
C ASN A 69 -10.66 -20.07 5.60
N SER A 70 -11.52 -19.10 5.96
CA SER A 70 -12.89 -19.36 6.40
C SER A 70 -13.73 -19.99 5.28
N LEU A 71 -13.61 -19.47 4.05
CA LEU A 71 -14.29 -20.05 2.89
C LEU A 71 -13.80 -21.47 2.58
N VAL A 72 -12.50 -21.73 2.70
CA VAL A 72 -11.92 -23.07 2.52
C VAL A 72 -12.46 -24.04 3.58
N GLY A 73 -12.50 -23.63 4.86
CA GLY A 73 -13.06 -24.44 5.94
C GLY A 73 -14.55 -24.76 5.75
N LEU A 74 -15.33 -23.78 5.27
CA LEU A 74 -16.73 -24.01 4.90
C LEU A 74 -16.88 -24.99 3.74
N ALA A 75 -16.04 -24.85 2.70
CA ALA A 75 -16.06 -25.74 1.55
C ALA A 75 -15.70 -27.19 1.92
N GLN A 76 -14.79 -27.39 2.87
CA GLN A 76 -14.39 -28.72 3.32
C GLN A 76 -15.40 -29.36 4.28
N SER A 77 -16.12 -28.55 5.07
CA SER A 77 -17.08 -29.04 6.08
C SER A 77 -18.49 -29.24 5.53
N SER A 78 -18.89 -28.48 4.50
CA SER A 78 -20.24 -28.54 3.98
C SER A 78 -20.38 -29.55 2.84
N ASN A 79 -21.15 -30.60 3.09
CA ASN A 79 -21.67 -31.50 2.05
C ASN A 79 -22.95 -30.96 1.38
N GLN A 80 -23.47 -29.79 1.78
CA GLN A 80 -24.74 -29.23 1.30
C GLN A 80 -24.51 -27.88 0.61
N SER A 81 -24.76 -27.83 -0.70
CA SER A 81 -24.56 -26.64 -1.53
C SER A 81 -25.49 -25.47 -1.16
N ASP A 82 -26.66 -25.74 -0.59
CA ASP A 82 -27.64 -24.71 -0.26
C ASP A 82 -27.27 -23.90 0.99
N SER A 83 -26.55 -24.48 1.95
CA SER A 83 -26.01 -23.73 3.10
C SER A 83 -24.84 -22.82 2.69
N LEU A 84 -24.05 -23.24 1.70
CA LEU A 84 -22.95 -22.43 1.15
C LEU A 84 -23.48 -21.21 0.39
N LYS A 85 -24.57 -21.36 -0.37
CA LYS A 85 -25.22 -20.25 -1.09
C LYS A 85 -25.67 -19.11 -0.19
N SER A 86 -26.09 -19.38 1.05
CA SER A 86 -26.50 -18.35 1.99
C SER A 86 -25.35 -17.81 2.85
N THR A 87 -24.35 -18.64 3.16
CA THR A 87 -23.25 -18.27 4.07
C THR A 87 -22.15 -17.47 3.38
N ILE A 88 -21.74 -17.85 2.16
CA ILE A 88 -20.65 -17.17 1.43
C ILE A 88 -20.95 -15.67 1.22
N PRO A 89 -22.17 -15.27 0.79
CA PRO A 89 -22.50 -13.85 0.66
C PRO A 89 -22.39 -13.07 1.98
N GLN A 90 -22.73 -13.68 3.11
CA GLN A 90 -22.63 -13.02 4.41
C GLN A 90 -21.18 -12.73 4.78
N ILE A 91 -20.28 -13.68 4.52
CA ILE A 91 -18.85 -13.51 4.73
C ILE A 91 -18.28 -12.40 3.84
N LEU A 92 -18.68 -12.36 2.57
CA LEU A 92 -18.24 -11.32 1.63
C LEU A 92 -18.84 -9.94 1.93
N ARG A 93 -20.04 -9.87 2.53
CA ARG A 93 -20.60 -8.60 3.03
C ARG A 93 -19.77 -8.04 4.18
N LEU A 94 -19.38 -8.90 5.11
CA LEU A 94 -18.61 -8.53 6.30
C LEU A 94 -17.12 -8.30 6.02
N SER A 95 -16.61 -8.71 4.85
CA SER A 95 -15.22 -8.49 4.49
C SER A 95 -14.93 -7.05 4.05
N ASP A 96 -13.66 -6.65 4.19
CA ASP A 96 -13.17 -5.33 3.81
C ASP A 96 -13.42 -5.00 2.33
N GLU A 97 -13.35 -3.71 1.98
CA GLU A 97 -13.57 -3.19 0.62
C GLU A 97 -12.59 -3.72 -0.43
N ILE A 98 -11.46 -4.30 -0.01
CA ILE A 98 -10.47 -4.89 -0.92
C ILE A 98 -10.99 -6.17 -1.57
N ILE A 99 -11.92 -6.89 -0.94
CA ILE A 99 -12.54 -8.07 -1.54
C ILE A 99 -13.72 -7.62 -2.41
N VAL A 100 -13.48 -7.60 -3.71
CA VAL A 100 -14.51 -7.26 -4.72
C VAL A 100 -15.34 -8.46 -5.14
N SER A 101 -14.79 -9.68 -5.10
CA SER A 101 -15.52 -10.90 -5.46
C SER A 101 -14.89 -12.12 -4.83
N GLY A 102 -15.64 -13.23 -4.80
CA GLY A 102 -15.16 -14.47 -4.23
C GLY A 102 -16.17 -15.60 -4.36
N GLY A 103 -15.69 -16.83 -4.23
CA GLY A 103 -16.53 -18.00 -4.41
C GLY A 103 -15.80 -19.32 -4.32
N LEU A 104 -16.56 -20.38 -4.58
CA LEU A 104 -16.08 -21.74 -4.67
C LEU A 104 -16.25 -22.24 -6.11
N TRP A 105 -15.17 -22.78 -6.66
CA TRP A 105 -15.20 -23.45 -7.95
C TRP A 105 -14.85 -24.92 -7.76
N PRO A 106 -15.83 -25.77 -7.42
CA PRO A 106 -15.60 -27.19 -7.25
C PRO A 106 -15.29 -27.85 -8.60
N LYS A 107 -14.59 -28.99 -8.54
CA LYS A 107 -14.35 -29.82 -9.71
C LYS A 107 -15.69 -30.28 -10.31
N PRO A 108 -15.89 -30.15 -11.64
CA PRO A 108 -17.11 -30.63 -12.28
C PRO A 108 -17.26 -32.15 -12.15
N GLU A 109 -18.50 -32.60 -12.00
CA GLU A 109 -18.84 -34.03 -11.94
C GLU A 109 -19.51 -34.48 -13.25
N LEU A 110 -19.10 -35.63 -13.77
CA LEU A 110 -19.76 -36.26 -14.92
C LEU A 110 -20.92 -37.13 -14.41
N LYS A 111 -22.14 -36.76 -14.75
CA LYS A 111 -23.35 -37.52 -14.36
C LYS A 111 -24.30 -37.61 -15.54
N GLU A 112 -24.72 -38.84 -15.87
CA GLU A 112 -25.63 -39.10 -17.00
C GLU A 112 -25.09 -38.50 -18.32
N GLU A 113 -23.80 -38.72 -18.59
CA GLU A 113 -23.10 -38.23 -19.79
C GLU A 113 -23.04 -36.69 -19.96
N ARG A 114 -23.44 -35.92 -18.94
CA ARG A 114 -23.35 -34.46 -18.93
C ARG A 114 -22.47 -33.96 -17.78
N TRP A 115 -21.61 -33.00 -18.07
CA TRP A 115 -20.83 -32.29 -17.04
C TRP A 115 -21.74 -31.41 -16.21
N ARG A 116 -21.69 -31.56 -14.88
CA ARG A 116 -22.41 -30.72 -13.92
C ARG A 116 -21.42 -29.74 -13.27
N PHE A 117 -21.69 -28.46 -13.45
CA PHE A 117 -20.96 -27.35 -12.84
C PHE A 117 -21.79 -26.79 -11.69
N THR A 118 -21.17 -26.69 -10.51
CA THR A 118 -21.83 -26.26 -9.26
C THR A 118 -21.08 -25.12 -8.58
N SER A 119 -20.40 -24.30 -9.37
CA SER A 119 -19.69 -23.11 -8.89
C SER A 119 -20.63 -22.14 -8.19
N LEU A 120 -20.13 -21.56 -7.10
CA LEU A 120 -20.78 -20.56 -6.30
C LEU A 120 -19.90 -19.33 -6.28
N PHE A 121 -20.15 -18.39 -7.18
CA PHE A 121 -19.34 -17.18 -7.32
C PHE A 121 -20.18 -15.94 -7.07
N PHE A 122 -19.63 -14.98 -6.33
CA PHE A 122 -20.33 -13.79 -5.89
C PHE A 122 -19.48 -12.55 -6.11
N ASN A 123 -20.13 -11.45 -6.47
CA ASN A 123 -19.53 -10.14 -6.67
C ASN A 123 -20.08 -9.15 -5.64
N LYS A 124 -19.22 -8.31 -5.08
CA LYS A 124 -19.57 -7.20 -4.21
C LYS A 124 -19.59 -5.93 -5.05
N ASN A 125 -20.76 -5.32 -5.17
CA ASN A 125 -20.90 -4.09 -5.93
C ASN A 125 -20.46 -2.87 -5.10
N SER A 126 -20.41 -1.69 -5.74
CA SER A 126 -19.98 -0.44 -5.11
C SER A 126 -20.86 0.03 -3.95
N GLU A 127 -22.07 -0.51 -3.81
CA GLU A 127 -23.01 -0.23 -2.71
C GLU A 127 -22.87 -1.25 -1.57
N GLY A 128 -21.97 -2.24 -1.69
CA GLY A 128 -21.78 -3.31 -0.72
C GLY A 128 -22.80 -4.46 -0.82
N ASN A 129 -23.68 -4.44 -1.83
CA ASN A 129 -24.58 -5.55 -2.12
C ASN A 129 -23.82 -6.70 -2.78
N ILE A 130 -24.33 -7.92 -2.59
CA ILE A 130 -23.71 -9.14 -3.13
C ILE A 130 -24.61 -9.75 -4.19
N ASP A 131 -24.06 -9.92 -5.39
CA ASP A 131 -24.73 -10.51 -6.54
C ASP A 131 -24.09 -11.85 -6.90
N GLN A 132 -24.89 -12.88 -7.14
CA GLN A 132 -24.38 -14.19 -7.57
C GLN A 132 -24.13 -14.20 -9.09
N ILE A 133 -22.95 -14.66 -9.50
CA ILE A 133 -22.59 -14.86 -10.91
C ILE A 133 -22.82 -16.31 -11.28
N HIS A 134 -23.74 -16.54 -12.22
CA HIS A 134 -24.10 -17.88 -12.71
C HIS A 134 -23.34 -18.32 -13.96
N SER A 135 -22.58 -17.42 -14.60
CA SER A 135 -21.89 -17.68 -15.88
C SER A 135 -20.92 -18.87 -15.83
N TYR A 136 -20.35 -19.16 -14.66
CA TYR A 136 -19.44 -20.29 -14.44
C TYR A 136 -20.12 -21.66 -14.41
N ASN A 137 -21.47 -21.71 -14.40
CA ASN A 137 -22.24 -22.94 -14.44
C ASN A 137 -22.85 -23.22 -15.83
N ASN A 138 -22.54 -22.41 -16.84
CA ASN A 138 -23.02 -22.66 -18.20
C ASN A 138 -22.09 -23.63 -18.94
N PRO A 139 -22.57 -24.79 -19.43
CA PRO A 139 -21.79 -25.69 -20.27
C PRO A 139 -21.69 -25.22 -21.74
N GLU A 140 -22.43 -24.18 -22.14
CA GLU A 140 -22.45 -23.58 -23.50
C GLU A 140 -21.68 -22.26 -23.60
#